data_AF-A0A6N7AQK7-F1
#
_entry.id   AF-A0A6N7AQK7-F1
#
_cell.length_a   1.000
_cell.length_b   1.000
_cell.length_c   1.000
_cell.angle_alpha   90.00
_cell.angle_beta   90.00
_cell.angle_gamma   90.00
#
_symmetry.space_group_name_H-M   'P 1'
#
loop_
_entity.id
_entity.type
_entity.pdbx_description
1 polymer ?
#
loop_
_entity_poly.entity_id
_entity_poly.type
_entity_poly.pdbx_seq_one_letter_code
_entity_poly.pdbx_strand_id
1 'polypeptide(L)'
;MTLCHSDPNKWGAIKYTKTAIYSSITDTPDILAQGNKDTARLLKAGAENVLWVQSPAEGLQEVMPLAVTRLLHLSGIIIEGNSAIEFLKPDVVIFILGRDTGTLKKSAVKILDMADIILFEEEPSVKLPVRKKKFKIALSSPSGLDECIDYIQGLLK
;
A
#
# COMPACT_ATOMS: atom_id res chain seq x y z
N MET A 1 11.20 29.83 -8.62
CA MET A 1 10.83 28.42 -8.77
C MET A 1 9.54 28.24 -8.01
N THR A 2 8.41 28.33 -8.70
CA THR A 2 7.08 28.32 -8.08
C THR A 2 6.81 26.89 -7.61
N LEU A 3 6.73 26.70 -6.30
CA LEU A 3 6.24 25.46 -5.70
C LEU A 3 4.80 25.26 -6.21
N CYS A 4 4.63 24.34 -7.18
CA CYS A 4 3.32 23.83 -7.53
C CYS A 4 2.68 23.39 -6.22
N HIS A 5 1.64 24.12 -5.78
CA HIS A 5 0.84 23.70 -4.65
C HIS A 5 0.17 22.40 -5.10
N SER A 6 0.62 21.27 -4.56
CA SER A 6 -0.13 20.04 -4.64
C SER A 6 -1.47 20.30 -3.97
N ASP A 7 -2.56 20.03 -4.68
CA ASP A 7 -3.89 19.99 -4.08
C ASP A 7 -3.82 18.98 -2.93
N PRO A 8 -4.09 19.38 -1.66
CA PRO A 8 -3.91 18.54 -0.49
C PRO A 8 -4.68 17.22 -0.53
N ASN A 9 -5.64 17.10 -1.46
CA ASN A 9 -6.49 15.93 -1.62
C ASN A 9 -6.01 14.96 -2.71
N LYS A 10 -4.93 15.27 -3.45
CA LYS A 10 -4.48 14.41 -4.55
C LYS A 10 -3.44 13.41 -4.08
N TRP A 11 -3.85 12.14 -4.06
CA TRP A 11 -3.00 11.01 -3.70
C TRP A 11 -2.66 10.18 -4.93
N GLY A 12 -1.40 9.75 -5.02
CA GLY A 12 -0.96 8.75 -5.98
C GLY A 12 -1.12 7.35 -5.43
N ALA A 13 -1.19 6.36 -6.31
CA ALA A 13 -1.09 4.96 -5.90
C ALA A 13 -0.15 4.15 -6.79
N ILE A 14 0.55 3.21 -6.17
CA ILE A 14 1.42 2.26 -6.86
C ILE A 14 0.92 0.85 -6.55
N LYS A 15 0.67 0.07 -7.60
CA LYS A 15 0.45 -1.37 -7.50
C LYS A 15 1.72 -2.10 -7.92
N TYR A 16 2.30 -2.92 -7.04
CA TYR A 16 3.41 -3.79 -7.42
C TYR A 16 2.95 -5.21 -7.76
N THR A 17 3.49 -5.77 -8.85
CA THR A 17 3.34 -7.18 -9.22
C THR A 17 4.71 -7.77 -9.54
N LYS A 18 5.10 -8.83 -8.81
CA LYS A 18 6.34 -9.56 -9.12
C LYS A 18 6.25 -10.23 -10.50
N THR A 19 7.26 -10.02 -11.34
CA THR A 19 7.46 -10.70 -12.62
C THR A 19 8.76 -11.50 -12.59
N ALA A 20 8.99 -12.34 -13.61
CA ALA A 20 10.19 -13.17 -13.67
C ALA A 20 11.36 -12.53 -14.43
N ILE A 21 11.10 -11.66 -15.41
CA ILE A 21 12.11 -11.29 -16.43
C ILE A 21 12.27 -9.78 -16.62
N TYR A 22 11.18 -9.00 -16.56
CA TYR A 22 11.20 -7.60 -16.97
C TYR A 22 10.68 -6.66 -15.89
N SER A 23 11.25 -5.46 -15.87
CA SER A 23 10.75 -4.34 -15.09
C SER A 23 10.00 -3.36 -15.99
N SER A 24 8.84 -2.89 -15.57
CA SER A 24 8.06 -1.86 -16.25
C SER A 24 7.25 -1.01 -15.27
N ILE A 25 6.95 0.21 -15.70
CA ILE A 25 6.01 1.12 -15.05
C ILE A 25 4.95 1.43 -16.09
N THR A 26 3.71 1.00 -15.84
CA THR A 26 2.57 1.28 -16.72
C THR A 26 1.67 2.33 -16.08
N ASP A 27 1.39 3.41 -16.81
CA ASP A 27 0.49 4.50 -16.43
C ASP A 27 -0.64 4.72 -17.44
N THR A 28 -0.74 3.89 -18.47
CA THR A 28 -1.78 4.00 -19.52
C THR A 28 -3.18 3.73 -18.94
N PRO A 29 -4.11 4.71 -18.95
CA PRO A 29 -5.41 4.60 -18.29
C PRO A 29 -6.22 3.38 -18.73
N ASP A 30 -6.26 3.08 -20.03
CA ASP A 30 -7.02 1.94 -20.56
C ASP A 30 -6.48 0.59 -20.04
N ILE A 31 -5.16 0.47 -19.84
CA ILE A 31 -4.56 -0.75 -19.30
C ILE A 31 -4.88 -0.89 -17.80
N LEU A 32 -4.86 0.23 -17.08
CA LEU A 32 -5.08 0.29 -15.64
C LEU A 32 -6.55 0.09 -15.26
N ALA A 33 -7.49 0.60 -16.07
CA ALA A 33 -8.93 0.52 -15.82
C ALA A 33 -9.58 -0.80 -16.27
N GLN A 34 -8.82 -1.70 -16.91
CA GLN A 34 -9.33 -2.98 -17.41
C GLN A 34 -9.82 -3.91 -16.31
N GLY A 35 -11.10 -4.29 -16.40
CA GLY A 35 -11.69 -5.39 -15.65
C GLY A 35 -11.70 -5.17 -14.13
N ASN A 36 -11.46 -6.23 -13.38
CA ASN A 36 -11.44 -6.25 -11.92
C ASN A 36 -10.01 -6.16 -11.35
N LYS A 37 -9.06 -5.56 -12.09
CA LYS A 37 -7.68 -5.39 -11.64
C LYS A 37 -7.60 -4.50 -10.40
N ASP A 38 -6.56 -4.69 -9.59
CA ASP A 38 -6.28 -3.83 -8.44
C ASP A 38 -6.08 -2.37 -8.85
N THR A 39 -5.43 -2.12 -9.99
CA THR A 39 -5.23 -0.78 -10.54
C THR A 39 -6.54 -0.06 -10.84
N ALA A 40 -7.56 -0.78 -11.32
CA ALA A 40 -8.89 -0.23 -11.56
C ALA A 40 -9.60 0.13 -10.25
N ARG A 41 -9.39 -0.67 -9.19
CA ARG A 41 -9.89 -0.35 -7.84
C ARG A 41 -9.25 0.91 -7.27
N LEU A 42 -7.92 1.08 -7.44
CA LEU A 42 -7.20 2.28 -7.01
C LEU A 42 -7.72 3.54 -7.71
N LEU A 43 -7.92 3.47 -9.03
CA LEU A 43 -8.54 4.56 -9.80
C LEU A 43 -9.96 4.87 -9.30
N LYS A 44 -10.80 3.84 -9.13
CA LYS A 44 -12.18 4.03 -8.65
C LYS A 44 -12.25 4.60 -7.22
N ALA A 45 -11.23 4.34 -6.40
CA ALA A 45 -11.10 4.90 -5.06
C ALA A 45 -10.70 6.39 -5.05
N GLY A 46 -10.38 6.97 -6.21
CA GLY A 46 -10.06 8.39 -6.35
C GLY A 46 -8.57 8.72 -6.35
N ALA A 47 -7.68 7.73 -6.57
CA ALA A 47 -6.27 8.02 -6.80
C ALA A 47 -6.11 8.88 -8.06
N GLU A 48 -5.39 9.99 -7.95
CA GLU A 48 -5.16 10.94 -9.05
C GLU A 48 -4.33 10.27 -10.16
N ASN A 49 -3.19 9.68 -9.77
CA ASN A 49 -2.31 8.95 -10.66
C ASN A 49 -2.08 7.55 -10.09
N VAL A 50 -2.28 6.53 -10.92
CA VAL A 50 -1.99 5.14 -10.59
C VAL A 50 -0.84 4.63 -11.46
N LEU A 51 0.19 4.06 -10.83
CA LEU A 51 1.28 3.38 -11.53
C LEU A 51 1.20 1.88 -11.25
N TRP A 52 1.22 1.07 -12.30
CA TRP A 52 1.41 -0.36 -12.17
C TRP A 52 2.88 -0.71 -12.40
N VAL A 53 3.57 -1.07 -11.32
CA VAL A 53 4.96 -1.47 -11.32
C VAL A 53 5.03 -2.98 -11.41
N GLN A 54 5.71 -3.47 -12.44
CA GLN A 54 6.00 -4.87 -12.63
C GLN A 54 7.51 -5.06 -12.60
N SER A 55 8.04 -6.03 -11.85
CA SER A 55 9.49 -6.26 -11.79
C SER A 55 9.83 -7.60 -11.13
N PRO A 56 10.97 -8.23 -11.46
CA PRO A 56 11.64 -9.18 -10.58
C PRO A 56 12.03 -8.50 -9.26
N ALA A 57 12.35 -9.30 -8.24
CA ALA A 57 12.72 -8.77 -6.93
C ALA A 57 14.04 -7.98 -6.99
N GLU A 58 14.95 -8.42 -7.86
CA GLU A 58 16.27 -7.86 -8.08
C GLU A 58 16.20 -6.47 -8.73
N GLY A 59 15.21 -6.25 -9.60
CA GLY A 59 14.97 -4.96 -10.24
C GLY A 59 14.18 -3.98 -9.37
N LEU A 60 13.64 -4.42 -8.23
CA LEU A 60 12.73 -3.61 -7.41
C LEU A 60 13.44 -2.40 -6.79
N GLN A 61 14.72 -2.56 -6.43
CA GLN A 61 15.57 -1.49 -5.89
C GLN A 61 15.73 -0.31 -6.86
N GLU A 62 15.64 -0.55 -8.17
CA GLU A 62 15.78 0.49 -9.20
C GLU A 62 14.42 1.06 -9.63
N VAL A 63 13.46 0.18 -9.96
CA VAL A 63 12.19 0.63 -10.56
C VAL A 63 11.27 1.33 -9.54
N MET A 64 11.32 0.92 -8.27
CA MET A 64 10.39 1.45 -7.26
C MET A 64 10.69 2.91 -6.90
N PRO A 65 11.95 3.33 -6.63
CA PRO A 65 12.27 4.75 -6.45
C PRO A 65 11.89 5.63 -7.66
N LEU A 66 12.03 5.11 -8.88
CA LEU A 66 11.60 5.82 -10.09
C LEU A 66 10.09 6.01 -10.12
N ALA A 67 9.31 4.98 -9.78
CA ALA A 67 7.85 5.08 -9.68
C ALA A 67 7.41 6.08 -8.60
N VAL A 68 8.04 6.05 -7.42
CA VAL A 68 7.79 7.02 -6.36
C VAL A 68 8.10 8.45 -6.83
N THR A 69 9.25 8.65 -7.49
CA THR A 69 9.68 9.96 -8.02
C THR A 69 8.63 10.57 -8.96
N ARG A 70 7.99 9.74 -9.81
CA ARG A 70 6.93 10.20 -10.72
C ARG A 70 5.70 10.73 -9.99
N LEU A 71 5.49 10.37 -8.72
CA LEU A 71 4.33 10.75 -7.92
C LEU A 71 4.63 11.77 -6.81
N LEU A 72 5.89 12.23 -6.65
CA LEU A 72 6.30 13.18 -5.59
C LEU A 72 5.63 14.56 -5.69
N HIS A 73 4.98 14.87 -6.81
CA HIS A 73 4.20 16.10 -6.98
C HIS A 73 2.80 16.01 -6.34
N LEU A 74 2.44 14.86 -5.78
CA LEU A 74 1.17 14.60 -5.09
C LEU A 74 1.35 14.69 -3.57
N SER A 75 0.25 14.78 -2.83
CA SER A 75 0.27 14.98 -1.37
C SER A 75 0.65 13.72 -0.59
N GLY A 76 0.46 12.55 -1.20
CA GLY A 76 0.80 11.27 -0.61
C GLY A 76 0.75 10.16 -1.64
N ILE A 77 1.37 9.02 -1.32
CA ILE A 77 1.44 7.86 -2.20
C ILE A 77 1.03 6.61 -1.40
N ILE A 78 0.01 5.89 -1.87
CA ILE A 78 -0.35 4.57 -1.36
C ILE A 78 0.36 3.51 -2.19
N ILE A 79 1.09 2.60 -1.55
CA ILE A 79 1.78 1.51 -2.25
C ILE A 79 1.17 0.18 -1.80
N GLU A 80 0.54 -0.52 -2.74
CA GLU A 80 0.10 -1.90 -2.53
C GLU A 80 1.21 -2.86 -2.99
N GLY A 81 1.66 -3.70 -2.05
CA GLY A 81 2.60 -4.79 -2.33
C GLY A 81 3.61 -5.02 -1.20
N ASN A 82 3.63 -6.24 -0.65
CA ASN A 82 4.49 -6.60 0.49
C ASN A 82 6.00 -6.43 0.22
N SER A 83 6.44 -6.67 -1.02
CA SER A 83 7.87 -6.59 -1.35
C SER A 83 8.40 -5.16 -1.38
N ALA A 84 7.56 -4.16 -1.63
CA ALA A 84 8.01 -2.77 -1.73
C ALA A 84 8.61 -2.27 -0.40
N ILE A 85 8.11 -2.79 0.73
CA ILE A 85 8.52 -2.43 2.08
C ILE A 85 10.00 -2.76 2.34
N GLU A 86 10.57 -3.75 1.64
CA GLU A 86 11.99 -4.12 1.81
C GLU A 86 12.95 -3.17 1.10
N PHE A 87 12.46 -2.37 0.14
CA PHE A 87 13.29 -1.49 -0.70
C PHE A 87 12.98 -0.01 -0.49
N LEU A 88 11.89 0.29 0.20
CA LEU A 88 11.47 1.64 0.53
C LEU A 88 11.56 1.86 2.05
N LYS A 89 11.49 3.13 2.44
CA LYS A 89 11.26 3.53 3.83
C LYS A 89 9.93 4.30 3.89
N PRO A 90 8.77 3.61 3.91
CA PRO A 90 7.48 4.27 4.02
C PRO A 90 7.32 4.98 5.36
N ASP A 91 6.54 6.06 5.40
CA ASP A 91 6.21 6.77 6.64
C ASP A 91 5.27 5.95 7.53
N VAL A 92 4.37 5.18 6.92
CA VAL A 92 3.43 4.29 7.60
C VAL A 92 3.34 2.97 6.85
N VAL A 93 3.50 1.85 7.56
CA VAL A 93 3.26 0.51 7.02
C VAL A 93 1.98 -0.08 7.63
N ILE A 94 1.00 -0.37 6.78
CA ILE A 94 -0.27 -0.99 7.17
C ILE A 94 -0.27 -2.45 6.71
N PHE A 95 -0.42 -3.38 7.65
CA PHE A 95 -0.55 -4.80 7.37
C PHE A 95 -2.01 -5.24 7.48
N ILE A 96 -2.54 -5.82 6.41
CA ILE A 96 -3.93 -6.31 6.36
C ILE A 96 -3.92 -7.83 6.50
N LEU A 97 -4.48 -8.34 7.59
CA LEU A 97 -4.74 -9.76 7.82
C LEU A 97 -6.08 -10.14 7.19
N GLY A 98 -6.03 -11.05 6.21
CA GLY A 98 -7.23 -11.65 5.65
C GLY A 98 -7.86 -12.70 6.57
N ARG A 99 -9.06 -13.17 6.21
CA ARG A 99 -9.82 -14.20 6.93
C ARG A 99 -9.15 -15.58 6.95
N ASP A 100 -8.24 -15.84 6.02
CA ASP A 100 -7.51 -17.11 5.99
C ASP A 100 -6.40 -17.06 7.04
N THR A 101 -6.74 -17.46 8.26
CA THR A 101 -5.82 -17.53 9.42
C THR A 101 -4.92 -18.77 9.38
N GLY A 102 -4.73 -19.39 8.21
CA GLY A 102 -3.69 -20.39 8.00
C GLY A 102 -2.29 -19.84 8.32
N THR A 103 -1.28 -20.70 8.29
CA THR A 103 0.10 -20.30 8.57
C THR A 103 0.54 -19.17 7.63
N LEU A 104 0.78 -17.97 8.18
CA LEU A 104 1.32 -16.85 7.44
C LEU A 104 2.59 -17.28 6.68
N LYS A 105 2.68 -16.88 5.41
CA LYS A 105 3.90 -17.07 4.61
C LYS A 105 5.08 -16.43 5.36
N LYS A 106 6.25 -17.06 5.32
CA LYS A 106 7.47 -16.53 5.97
C LYS A 106 7.75 -15.06 5.60
N SER A 107 7.53 -14.69 4.33
CA SER A 107 7.68 -13.31 3.88
C SER A 107 6.68 -12.35 4.54
N ALA A 108 5.44 -12.79 4.76
CA ALA A 108 4.42 -11.99 5.43
C ALA A 108 4.73 -11.79 6.92
N VAL A 109 5.31 -12.79 7.59
CA VAL A 109 5.76 -12.67 9.00
C VAL A 109 6.82 -11.57 9.15
N LYS A 110 7.80 -11.50 8.23
CA LYS A 110 8.83 -10.45 8.26
C LYS A 110 8.21 -9.05 8.13
N ILE A 111 7.23 -8.88 7.24
CA ILE A 111 6.54 -7.61 7.05
C ILE A 111 5.66 -7.26 8.25
N LEU A 112 5.05 -8.25 8.91
CA LEU A 112 4.22 -8.04 10.10
C LEU A 112 5.00 -7.32 11.23
N ASP A 113 6.28 -7.65 11.41
CA ASP A 113 7.13 -6.99 12.41
C ASP A 113 7.47 -5.53 12.02
N MET A 114 7.51 -5.23 10.73
CA MET A 114 7.77 -3.89 10.21
C MET A 114 6.53 -2.99 10.28
N ALA A 115 5.33 -3.57 10.26
CA ALA A 115 4.06 -2.85 10.21
C ALA A 115 3.84 -1.93 11.41
N ASP A 116 3.39 -0.70 11.21
CA ASP A 116 2.99 0.23 12.27
C ASP A 116 1.56 -0.01 12.72
N ILE A 117 0.73 -0.41 11.76
CA ILE A 117 -0.70 -0.65 11.91
C ILE A 117 -1.02 -2.06 11.41
N ILE A 118 -1.78 -2.80 12.20
CA ILE A 118 -2.30 -4.12 11.83
C ILE A 118 -3.83 -4.05 11.78
N LEU A 119 -4.38 -4.39 10.63
CA LEU A 119 -5.81 -4.48 10.37
C LEU A 119 -6.21 -5.93 10.28
N PHE A 120 -7.29 -6.32 10.97
CA PHE A 120 -7.83 -7.68 10.92
C PHE A 120 -9.34 -7.66 11.07
N GLU A 121 -10.01 -8.65 10.50
CA GLU A 121 -11.47 -8.82 10.67
C GLU A 121 -11.78 -9.71 11.89
N GLU A 122 -11.01 -10.78 12.04
CA GLU A 122 -11.10 -11.72 13.16
C GLU A 122 -9.76 -11.77 13.89
N GLU A 123 -9.81 -12.11 15.18
CA GLU A 123 -8.58 -12.23 15.97
C GLU A 123 -7.67 -13.29 15.36
N PRO A 124 -6.46 -12.92 14.92
CA PRO A 124 -5.60 -13.85 14.23
C PRO A 124 -5.06 -14.90 15.20
N SER A 125 -4.96 -16.14 14.72
CA SER A 125 -4.32 -17.25 15.44
C SER A 125 -2.81 -17.03 15.63
N VAL A 126 -2.21 -16.13 14.87
CA VAL A 126 -0.80 -15.75 15.00
C VAL A 126 -0.57 -14.71 16.10
N LYS A 127 0.55 -14.85 16.80
CA LYS A 127 0.96 -13.87 17.80
C LYS A 127 1.31 -12.55 17.13
N LEU A 128 0.48 -11.53 17.36
CA LEU A 128 0.74 -10.19 16.86
C LEU A 128 1.82 -9.47 17.69
N PRO A 129 2.63 -8.60 17.06
CA PRO A 129 3.52 -7.69 17.76
C PRO A 129 2.79 -6.92 18.87
N VAL A 130 3.40 -6.82 20.05
CA VAL A 130 2.76 -6.23 21.24
C VAL A 130 2.64 -4.71 21.13
N ARG A 131 3.63 -4.04 20.51
CA ARG A 131 3.74 -2.57 20.48
C ARG A 131 3.11 -1.90 19.26
N LYS A 132 2.53 -2.66 18.33
CA LYS A 132 1.95 -2.12 17.10
C LYS A 132 0.47 -1.81 17.28
N LYS A 133 -0.01 -0.74 16.65
CA LYS A 133 -1.42 -0.33 16.76
C LYS A 133 -2.28 -1.31 15.97
N LYS A 134 -3.41 -1.69 16.55
CA LYS A 134 -4.28 -2.76 16.08
C LYS A 134 -5.69 -2.22 15.93
N PHE A 135 -6.31 -2.45 14.78
CA PHE A 135 -7.70 -2.12 14.56
C PHE A 135 -8.43 -3.33 14.02
N LYS A 136 -9.56 -3.64 14.65
CA LYS A 136 -10.48 -4.65 14.18
C LYS A 136 -11.45 -3.99 13.20
N ILE A 137 -11.46 -4.44 11.95
CA ILE A 137 -12.37 -3.91 10.92
C ILE A 137 -13.47 -4.93 10.68
N ALA A 138 -14.73 -4.55 10.92
CA ALA A 138 -15.87 -5.37 10.54
C ALA A 138 -16.49 -4.81 9.26
N LEU A 139 -16.75 -5.66 8.25
CA LEU A 139 -17.50 -5.20 7.06
C LEU A 139 -18.92 -4.70 7.41
N SER A 140 -19.45 -5.11 8.57
CA SER A 140 -20.75 -4.69 9.10
C SER A 140 -20.71 -3.38 9.90
N SER A 141 -19.53 -2.84 10.22
CA SER A 141 -19.38 -1.55 10.91
C SER A 141 -18.06 -0.86 10.52
N PRO A 142 -18.10 0.34 9.91
CA PRO A 142 -16.89 1.04 9.51
C PRO A 142 -16.09 1.61 10.69
N SER A 143 -16.61 1.55 11.93
CA SER A 143 -16.00 2.18 13.12
C SER A 143 -14.51 1.88 13.29
N GLY A 144 -14.08 0.65 13.07
CA GLY A 144 -12.66 0.29 13.19
C GLY A 144 -11.77 0.82 12.05
N LEU A 145 -12.34 1.05 10.87
CA LEU A 145 -11.65 1.71 9.76
C LEU A 145 -11.56 3.22 10.01
N ASP A 146 -12.63 3.85 10.51
CA ASP A 146 -12.63 5.28 10.84
C ASP A 146 -11.60 5.58 11.95
N GLU A 147 -11.56 4.77 13.02
CA GLU A 147 -10.54 4.86 14.07
C GLU A 147 -9.11 4.71 13.52
N CYS A 148 -8.91 3.84 12.53
CA CYS A 148 -7.63 3.67 11.87
C CYS A 148 -7.23 4.92 11.07
N ILE A 149 -8.17 5.47 10.30
CA ILE A 149 -7.95 6.69 9.52
C ILE A 149 -7.60 7.86 10.43
N ASP A 150 -8.33 8.06 11.52
CA ASP A 150 -8.05 9.11 12.51
C ASP A 150 -6.66 8.96 13.12
N TYR A 151 -6.25 7.71 13.42
CA TYR A 151 -4.92 7.42 13.92
C TYR A 151 -3.83 7.74 12.90
N ILE A 152 -4.02 7.36 11.63
CA ILE A 152 -3.07 7.68 10.54
C ILE A 152 -2.94 9.20 10.38
N GLN A 153 -4.06 9.93 10.40
CA GLN A 153 -4.03 11.40 10.34
C GLN A 153 -3.30 12.02 11.53
N GLY A 154 -3.30 11.36 12.69
CA GLY A 154 -2.50 11.77 13.85
C GLY A 154 -0.99 11.52 13.69
N LEU A 155 -0.59 10.48 12.94
CA LEU A 155 0.82 10.16 12.66
C LEU A 155 1.46 11.09 11.62
N LEU A 156 0.65 11.65 10.72
CA LEU A 156 1.11 12.50 9.61
C LEU A 156 1.16 14.01 9.95
N LYS A 157 0.85 14.38 11.20
CA LYS A 157 0.96 15.76 11.72
C LYS A 157 2.33 16.00 12.33
#